data_AF-A0A4U9TPE5-F1
#
_entry.id   AF-A0A4U9TPE5-F1
#
_cell.length_a   1.000
_cell.length_b   1.000
_cell.length_c   1.000
_cell.angle_alpha   90.00
_cell.angle_beta   90.00
_cell.angle_gamma   90.00
#
_symmetry.space_group_name_H-M   'P 1'
#
loop_
_entity.id
_entity.type
_entity.pdbx_description
1 polymer ?
#
loop_
_entity_poly.entity_id
_entity_poly.type
_entity_poly.pdbx_seq_one_letter_code
_entity_poly.pdbx_strand_id
1 'polypeptide(L)' 'MYQNDTPFTPNSTLKINLDSPPRLEAVPIKQAGATLTEGAFEAWATLRADYE' A
#
# COMPACT_ATOMS: atom_id res chain seq x y z
N MET A 1 -2.88 1.31 -1.80
CA MET A 1 -1.48 1.06 -2.21
C MET A 1 -1.50 0.15 -3.42
N TYR A 2 -0.39 0.09 -4.15
CA TYR A 2 -0.22 -0.86 -5.25
C TYR A 2 1.03 -1.73 -5.02
N GLN A 3 0.95 -3.00 -5.40
CA GLN A 3 2.06 -3.93 -5.52
C GLN A 3 2.20 -4.29 -7.00
N ASN A 4 3.31 -3.93 -7.63
CA ASN A 4 3.53 -4.16 -9.06
C ASN A 4 2.30 -3.74 -9.89
N ASP A 5 1.85 -2.50 -9.71
CA ASP A 5 0.69 -1.91 -10.41
C ASP A 5 -0.68 -2.56 -10.11
N THR A 6 -0.73 -3.55 -9.21
CA THR A 6 -1.96 -4.21 -8.75
C THR A 6 -2.40 -3.66 -7.40
N PRO A 7 -3.70 -3.39 -7.15
CA PRO A 7 -4.18 -2.94 -5.85
C PRO A 7 -3.72 -3.86 -4.71
N PHE A 8 -3.11 -3.27 -3.69
CA PHE A 8 -2.60 -3.96 -2.51
C PHE A 8 -3.28 -3.42 -1.24
N THR A 9 -3.94 -4.33 -0.53
CA THR A 9 -4.71 -4.02 0.69
C THR A 9 -3.78 -4.04 1.91
N PRO A 10 -3.72 -2.97 2.74
CA PRO A 10 -2.97 -2.99 3.99
C PRO A 10 -3.36 -4.17 4.90
N ASN A 11 -2.43 -4.64 5.72
CA ASN A 11 -2.56 -5.83 6.58
C ASN A 11 -2.73 -7.18 5.84
N SER A 12 -2.42 -7.23 4.54
CA SER A 12 -2.29 -8.51 3.81
C SER A 12 -0.83 -8.99 3.81
N THR A 13 -0.64 -10.30 3.65
CA THR A 13 0.68 -10.93 3.58
C THR A 13 1.16 -11.02 2.12
N LEU A 14 2.43 -10.71 1.89
CA LEU A 14 3.09 -10.84 0.60
C LEU A 14 4.31 -11.76 0.74
N LYS A 15 4.35 -12.86 -0.03
CA LYS A 15 5.55 -13.69 -0.13
C LYS A 15 6.61 -12.95 -0.96
N ILE A 16 7.83 -12.88 -0.45
CA ILE A 16 8.96 -12.22 -1.12
C ILE A 16 9.77 -13.25 -1.90
N ASN A 17 9.91 -13.00 -3.19
CA ASN A 17 10.96 -13.62 -4.01
C ASN A 17 12.14 -12.66 -4.07
N LEU A 18 13.31 -13.07 -3.56
CA LEU A 18 14.50 -12.23 -3.51
C LEU A 18 15.11 -11.95 -4.88
N ASP A 19 14.93 -12.85 -5.85
CA ASP A 19 15.42 -12.65 -7.23
C ASP A 19 14.55 -11.67 -8.03
N SER A 20 13.33 -11.39 -7.54
CA SER A 20 12.38 -10.47 -8.15
C SER A 20 11.55 -9.77 -7.07
N PRO A 21 12.13 -8.82 -6.32
CA PRO A 21 11.44 -8.15 -5.23
C PRO A 21 10.24 -7.32 -5.74
N PRO A 22 9.15 -7.22 -4.97
CA PRO A 22 7.99 -6.44 -5.37
C PRO A 22 8.24 -4.94 -5.23
N ARG A 23 7.61 -4.14 -6.09
CA ARG A 23 7.53 -2.68 -5.95
C ARG A 23 6.25 -2.31 -5.21
N LEU A 24 6.36 -1.52 -4.15
CA LEU A 24 5.21 -0.97 -3.42
C LEU A 24 5.07 0.53 -3.69
N GLU A 25 3.85 0.97 -3.94
CA GLU A 25 3.55 2.38 -4.24
C GLU A 25 2.40 2.90 -3.37
N ALA A 26 2.64 4.07 -2.76
CA ALA A 26 1.65 4.83 -2.01
C ALA A 26 1.04 5.91 -2.92
N VAL A 27 -0.09 5.59 -3.52
CA VAL A 27 -0.84 6.52 -4.37
C VAL A 27 -2.06 7.03 -3.59
N PRO A 28 -2.23 8.35 -3.43
CA PRO A 28 -3.44 8.89 -2.83
C PRO A 28 -4.63 8.64 -3.76
N ILE A 29 -5.69 8.04 -3.21
CA ILE A 29 -6.93 7.77 -3.95
C ILE A 29 -8.12 8.27 -3.15
N LYS A 30 -9.13 8.80 -3.86
CA LYS A 30 -10.42 9.09 -3.25
C LYS A 30 -11.22 7.79 -3.11
N GLN A 31 -11.71 7.50 -1.91
CA GLN A 31 -12.66 6.40 -1.72
C GLN A 31 -13.99 6.74 -2.41
N ALA A 32 -14.53 5.79 -3.18
CA ALA A 32 -15.80 5.97 -3.86
C ALA A 32 -16.93 6.28 -2.84
N GLY A 33 -17.71 7.33 -3.12
CA GLY A 33 -18.78 7.79 -2.22
C GLY A 33 -18.32 8.64 -1.03
N ALA A 34 -17.02 8.82 -0.81
CA ALA A 34 -16.53 9.68 0.27
C ALA A 34 -16.63 11.17 -0.09
N THR A 35 -17.09 11.98 0.87
CA THR A 35 -16.93 13.43 0.86
C THR A 35 -15.55 13.76 1.40
N LEU A 36 -14.72 14.43 0.60
CA LEU A 36 -13.38 14.85 1.03
C LEU A 36 -13.47 16.21 1.72
N THR A 37 -12.83 16.34 2.87
CA THR A 37 -12.55 17.65 3.47
C THR A 37 -11.31 18.23 2.80
N GLU A 38 -11.36 19.51 2.46
CA GLU A 38 -10.22 20.22 1.89
C GLU A 38 -9.10 20.40 2.92
N GLY A 39 -7.85 20.30 2.47
CA GLY A 39 -6.66 20.51 3.31
C GLY A 39 -5.55 19.52 3.00
N ALA A 40 -4.36 19.80 3.56
CA ALA A 40 -3.28 18.83 3.57
C ALA A 40 -3.67 17.63 4.45
N PHE A 41 -3.26 16.43 4.03
CA PHE A 41 -3.40 15.22 4.83
C PHE A 41 -2.09 14.44 4.84
N GLU A 42 -1.96 13.58 5.84
CA GLU A 42 -0.82 12.67 6.01
C GLU A 42 -1.35 11.27 6.31
N ALA A 43 -0.65 10.26 5.80
CA ALA A 43 -0.94 8.86 6.08
C ALA A 43 0.36 8.06 6.04
N TRP A 44 0.43 7.02 6.87
CA TRP A 44 1.57 6.11 6.95
C TRP A 44 1.10 4.65 6.98
N ALA A 45 2.01 3.75 6.62
CA ALA A 45 1.85 2.31 6.77
C ALA A 45 3.17 1.71 7.25
N THR A 46 3.10 0.70 8.12
CA THR A 46 4.28 -0.01 8.62
C THR A 46 4.43 -1.32 7.86
N LEU A 47 5.65 -1.60 7.37
CA LEU A 47 6.00 -2.90 6.81
C LEU A 47 6.55 -3.80 7.92
N ARG A 48 6.00 -5.01 8.03
CA ARG A 48 6.54 -6.08 8.88
C ARG A 48 7.15 -7.15 7.99
N ALA A 49 8.37 -7.56 8.31
CA ALA A 49 9.03 -8.70 7.69
C ALA A 49 9.12 -9.83 8.72
N ASP A 50 8.60 -11.00 8.35
CA ASP A 50 8.72 -12.24 9.11
C ASP A 50 9.71 -13.13 8.33
N TYR A 51 10.75 -13.65 8.99
CA TYR A 51 11.75 -14.54 8.40
C TYR A 51 11.53 -15.97 8.91
N GLU A 52 11.68 -16.95 8.02
CA GLU A 52 11.63 -18.39 8.33
C GLU A 52 13.04 -18.98 8.47
#